data_AF-A0A1G0PCY8-F1
#
_entry.id   AF-A0A1G0PCY8-F1
#
_cell.length_a   1.000
_cell.length_b   1.000
_cell.length_c   1.000
_cell.angle_alpha   90.00
_cell.angle_beta   90.00
_cell.angle_gamma   90.00
#
_symmetry.space_group_name_H-M   'P 1'
#
loop_
_entity.id
_entity.type
_entity.pdbx_description
1 polymer ?
#
loop_
_entity_poly.entity_id
_entity_poly.type
_entity_poly.pdbx_seq_one_letter_code
_entity_poly.pdbx_strand_id
1 'polypeptide(L)'
;MVLLADRVGALDDAGANALARDPSAGVVQAFATALIESLRPTAIIERWLAAAIRHTNADVRAHVLGVAAARGGVLAEHIGRLGATDAAPAVRLAAIRALGASRRREVLPLLAQALQRPAADEQLASTEALGQIHARETVPLLVGLFDRTRLMRKERGALQQAAARALAQLPRELTKDALVQLAQDKDPTVAGIARDALGN
;
A
#
# COMPACT_ATOMS: atom_id res chain seq x y z
N MET A 1 -25.95 -8.70 10.21
CA MET A 1 -26.34 -7.89 11.40
C MET A 1 -25.35 -6.78 11.73
N VAL A 2 -24.03 -7.01 11.74
CA VAL A 2 -23.02 -5.99 12.11
C VAL A 2 -23.11 -4.71 11.26
N LEU A 3 -23.22 -4.83 9.93
CA LEU A 3 -23.37 -3.66 9.04
C LEU A 3 -24.66 -2.85 9.32
N LEU A 4 -25.75 -3.53 9.67
CA LEU A 4 -27.01 -2.89 10.03
C LEU A 4 -26.90 -2.18 11.38
N ALA A 5 -26.31 -2.83 12.39
CA ALA A 5 -26.09 -2.25 13.71
C ALA A 5 -25.13 -1.04 13.68
N ASP A 6 -24.09 -1.09 12.83
CA ASP A 6 -23.20 0.05 12.58
C ASP A 6 -23.94 1.21 11.91
N ARG A 7 -24.75 0.93 10.87
CA ARG A 7 -25.54 1.95 10.15
C ARG A 7 -26.62 2.62 10.99
N VAL A 8 -27.24 1.91 11.94
CA VAL A 8 -28.26 2.48 12.84
C VAL A 8 -27.68 3.08 14.11
N GLY A 9 -26.35 3.11 14.27
CA GLY A 9 -25.69 3.68 15.45
C GLY A 9 -25.78 2.84 16.72
N ALA A 10 -26.33 1.62 16.64
CA ALA A 10 -26.52 0.71 17.76
C ALA A 10 -25.21 0.00 18.21
N LEU A 11 -24.16 0.05 17.39
CA LEU A 11 -22.84 -0.45 17.77
C LEU A 11 -22.08 0.61 18.58
N ASP A 12 -22.04 0.45 19.90
CA ASP A 12 -21.27 1.31 20.80
C ASP A 12 -19.76 0.95 20.82
N ASP A 13 -18.97 1.78 21.49
CA ASP A 13 -17.51 1.60 21.58
C ASP A 13 -17.13 0.29 22.29
N ALA A 14 -17.92 -0.15 23.27
CA ALA A 14 -17.67 -1.40 24.00
C ALA A 14 -17.89 -2.63 23.10
N GLY A 15 -19.03 -2.67 22.42
CA GLY A 15 -19.39 -3.73 21.47
C GLY A 15 -18.43 -3.78 20.29
N ALA A 16 -18.06 -2.64 19.71
CA ALA A 16 -17.08 -2.59 18.63
C ALA A 16 -15.70 -3.10 19.08
N ASN A 17 -15.25 -2.74 20.29
CA ASN A 17 -13.99 -3.25 20.83
C ASN A 17 -14.04 -4.75 21.12
N ALA A 18 -15.19 -5.27 21.56
CA ALA A 18 -15.37 -6.71 21.74
C ALA A 18 -15.26 -7.46 20.40
N LEU A 19 -15.94 -6.97 19.35
CA LEU A 19 -15.85 -7.53 18.00
C LEU A 19 -14.44 -7.44 17.41
N ALA A 20 -13.73 -6.33 17.62
CA ALA A 20 -12.37 -6.13 17.14
C ALA A 20 -11.35 -7.08 17.79
N ARG A 21 -11.63 -7.56 19.00
CA ARG A 21 -10.75 -8.44 19.79
C ARG A 21 -11.26 -9.86 19.89
N ASP A 22 -12.31 -10.20 19.14
CA ASP A 22 -12.90 -11.53 19.16
C ASP A 22 -11.84 -12.56 18.73
N PRO A 23 -11.73 -13.71 19.42
CA PRO A 23 -10.76 -14.74 19.06
C PRO A 23 -11.07 -15.42 17.72
N SER A 24 -12.32 -15.31 17.23
CA SER A 24 -12.74 -15.87 15.96
C SER A 24 -12.34 -14.96 14.80
N ALA A 25 -11.47 -15.48 13.93
CA ALA A 25 -11.04 -14.79 12.73
C ALA A 25 -12.22 -14.30 11.87
N GLY A 26 -13.26 -15.13 11.72
CA GLY A 26 -14.45 -14.78 10.95
C GLY A 26 -15.25 -13.61 11.53
N VAL A 27 -15.30 -13.49 12.86
CA VAL A 27 -15.98 -12.36 13.54
C VAL A 27 -15.21 -11.07 13.29
N VAL A 28 -13.91 -11.07 13.52
CA VAL A 28 -13.06 -9.89 13.31
C VAL A 28 -13.05 -9.48 11.84
N GLN A 29 -12.97 -10.43 10.91
CA GLN A 29 -13.02 -10.16 9.48
C GLN A 29 -14.37 -9.57 9.05
N ALA A 30 -15.49 -10.16 9.48
CA ALA A 30 -16.82 -9.64 9.17
C ALA A 30 -17.02 -8.23 9.75
N PHE A 31 -16.54 -8.00 10.97
CA PHE A 31 -16.54 -6.68 11.61
C PHE A 31 -15.71 -5.67 10.81
N ALA A 32 -14.45 -5.98 10.50
CA ALA A 32 -13.59 -5.10 9.73
C ALA A 32 -14.14 -4.82 8.33
N THR A 33 -14.68 -5.82 7.63
CA THR A 33 -15.33 -5.63 6.32
C THR A 33 -16.51 -4.67 6.40
N ALA A 34 -17.33 -4.75 7.45
CA ALA A 34 -18.45 -3.83 7.62
C ALA A 34 -17.98 -2.37 7.77
N LEU A 35 -16.76 -2.15 8.27
CA LEU A 35 -16.20 -0.80 8.40
C LEU A 35 -15.80 -0.17 7.07
N ILE A 36 -15.70 -0.91 5.96
CA ILE A 36 -15.42 -0.33 4.63
C ILE A 36 -16.48 0.70 4.26
N GLU A 37 -17.76 0.39 4.45
CA GLU A 37 -18.89 1.25 4.12
C GLU A 37 -19.43 2.05 5.31
N SER A 38 -18.74 1.99 6.46
CA SER A 38 -19.16 2.70 7.66
C SER A 38 -19.07 4.21 7.47
N LEU A 39 -20.13 4.91 7.88
CA LEU A 39 -20.22 6.37 7.92
C LEU A 39 -19.71 6.95 9.24
N ARG A 40 -19.19 6.12 10.14
CA ARG A 40 -18.58 6.57 11.39
C ARG A 40 -17.36 7.46 11.10
N PRO A 41 -17.04 8.41 11.99
CA PRO A 41 -15.83 9.22 11.89
C PRO A 41 -14.58 8.35 11.73
N THR A 42 -13.67 8.75 10.85
CA THR A 42 -12.42 8.01 10.56
C THR A 42 -11.63 7.69 11.83
N ALA A 43 -11.55 8.62 12.79
CA ALA A 43 -10.84 8.40 14.05
C ALA A 43 -11.44 7.27 14.90
N ILE A 44 -12.75 7.03 14.82
CA ILE A 44 -13.40 5.93 15.54
C ILE A 44 -13.08 4.60 14.85
N ILE A 45 -13.23 4.56 13.52
CA ILE A 45 -12.88 3.38 12.70
C ILE A 45 -11.41 3.00 12.90
N GLU A 46 -10.53 3.99 12.91
CA GLU A 46 -9.10 3.81 13.14
C GLU A 46 -8.82 3.14 14.49
N ARG A 47 -9.45 3.60 15.57
CA ARG A 47 -9.30 2.98 16.90
C ARG A 47 -9.69 1.51 16.88
N TRP A 48 -10.78 1.16 16.22
CA TRP A 48 -11.26 -0.22 16.14
C TRP A 48 -10.37 -1.10 15.25
N LEU A 49 -9.92 -0.60 14.10
CA LEU A 49 -8.97 -1.33 13.25
C LEU A 49 -7.59 -1.48 13.92
N ALA A 50 -7.15 -0.49 14.70
CA ALA A 50 -5.92 -0.56 15.49
C ALA A 50 -5.99 -1.59 16.64
N ALA A 51 -7.20 -1.92 17.11
CA ALA A 51 -7.43 -3.08 17.97
C ALA A 51 -7.39 -4.39 17.17
N ALA A 52 -8.12 -4.45 16.04
CA ALA A 52 -8.22 -5.66 15.21
C ALA A 52 -6.88 -6.11 14.60
N ILE A 53 -5.98 -5.18 14.26
CA ILE A 53 -4.67 -5.51 13.70
C ILE A 53 -3.74 -6.21 14.70
N ARG A 54 -4.12 -6.33 15.98
CA ARG A 54 -3.34 -7.07 16.99
C ARG A 54 -3.72 -8.55 17.07
N HIS A 55 -4.62 -9.01 16.20
CA HIS A 55 -5.10 -10.38 16.19
C HIS A 55 -3.97 -11.39 15.94
N THR A 56 -4.03 -12.55 16.60
CA THR A 56 -2.98 -13.59 16.53
C THR A 56 -2.84 -14.19 15.13
N ASN A 57 -3.95 -14.38 14.44
CA ASN A 57 -3.99 -14.84 13.05
C ASN A 57 -3.52 -13.74 12.07
N ALA A 58 -2.47 -14.05 11.29
CA ALA A 58 -1.89 -13.15 10.29
C ALA A 58 -2.87 -12.79 9.15
N ASP A 59 -3.75 -13.70 8.75
CA ASP A 59 -4.73 -13.45 7.69
C ASP A 59 -5.75 -12.39 8.11
N VAL A 60 -6.11 -12.36 9.40
CA VAL A 60 -6.96 -11.30 9.97
C VAL A 60 -6.24 -9.97 9.92
N ARG A 61 -4.96 -9.92 10.30
CA ARG A 61 -4.17 -8.68 10.26
C ARG A 61 -4.01 -8.16 8.82
N ALA A 62 -3.75 -9.05 7.86
CA ALA A 62 -3.68 -8.70 6.44
C ALA A 62 -5.03 -8.19 5.91
N HIS A 63 -6.14 -8.81 6.33
CA HIS A 63 -7.49 -8.37 5.99
C HIS A 63 -7.80 -6.97 6.54
N VAL A 64 -7.44 -6.68 7.79
CA VAL A 64 -7.57 -5.35 8.41
C VAL A 64 -6.83 -4.28 7.62
N LEU A 65 -5.62 -4.59 7.13
CA LEU A 65 -4.87 -3.68 6.26
C LEU A 65 -5.54 -3.50 4.89
N GLY A 66 -6.13 -4.56 4.33
CA GLY A 66 -6.95 -4.47 3.12
C GLY A 66 -8.17 -3.56 3.28
N VAL A 67 -8.87 -3.64 4.42
CA VAL A 67 -9.97 -2.74 4.77
C VAL A 67 -9.50 -1.29 4.87
N ALA A 68 -8.36 -1.05 5.54
CA ALA A 68 -7.79 0.28 5.62
C ALA A 68 -7.42 0.82 4.23
N ALA A 69 -6.79 0.00 3.38
CA ALA A 69 -6.44 0.34 2.00
C ALA A 69 -7.69 0.70 1.16
N ALA A 70 -8.78 -0.07 1.28
CA ALA A 70 -10.02 0.19 0.56
C ALA A 70 -10.64 1.55 0.92
N ARG A 71 -10.42 2.03 2.15
CA ARG A 71 -10.87 3.36 2.60
C ARG A 71 -9.89 4.48 2.25
N GLY A 72 -8.60 4.17 2.09
CA GLY A 72 -7.58 5.13 1.69
C GLY A 72 -7.28 6.21 2.74
N GLY A 73 -6.61 7.28 2.29
CA GLY A 73 -6.31 8.48 3.07
C GLY A 73 -5.58 8.21 4.40
N VAL A 74 -5.93 8.98 5.43
CA VAL A 74 -5.30 8.93 6.76
C VAL A 74 -5.45 7.55 7.41
N LEU A 75 -6.58 6.86 7.19
CA LEU A 75 -6.80 5.53 7.77
C LEU A 75 -5.85 4.49 7.19
N ALA A 76 -5.72 4.46 5.86
CA ALA A 76 -4.80 3.57 5.17
C ALA A 76 -3.34 3.83 5.57
N GLU A 77 -2.97 5.10 5.74
CA GLU A 77 -1.67 5.47 6.28
C GLU A 77 -1.47 4.89 7.69
N HIS A 78 -2.33 5.27 8.65
CA HIS A 78 -2.10 4.96 10.05
C HIS A 78 -2.10 3.45 10.30
N ILE A 79 -3.09 2.73 9.77
CA ILE A 79 -3.16 1.27 9.91
C ILE A 79 -2.03 0.59 9.12
N GLY A 80 -1.69 1.10 7.93
CA GLY A 80 -0.55 0.63 7.14
C GLY A 80 0.77 0.70 7.90
N ARG A 81 1.02 1.79 8.66
CA ARG A 81 2.22 1.93 9.49
C ARG A 81 2.32 0.83 10.56
N LEU A 82 1.19 0.45 11.16
CA LEU A 82 1.15 -0.59 12.19
C LEU A 82 1.53 -1.98 11.65
N GLY A 83 1.24 -2.27 10.37
CA GLY A 83 1.58 -3.56 9.74
C GLY A 83 2.96 -3.61 9.07
N ALA A 84 3.67 -2.49 8.93
CA ALA A 84 4.91 -2.41 8.15
C ALA A 84 6.08 -3.26 8.69
N THR A 85 6.05 -3.55 9.99
CA THR A 85 7.07 -4.35 10.69
C THR A 85 6.54 -5.71 11.17
N ASP A 86 5.41 -6.18 10.65
CA ASP A 86 4.82 -7.46 11.05
C ASP A 86 5.76 -8.64 10.77
N ALA A 87 5.72 -9.68 11.62
CA ALA A 87 6.53 -10.88 11.41
C ALA A 87 6.14 -11.63 10.12
N ALA A 88 4.85 -11.62 9.76
CA ALA A 88 4.32 -12.33 8.60
C ALA A 88 4.52 -11.50 7.31
N PRO A 89 5.18 -12.05 6.26
CA PRO A 89 5.38 -11.34 4.99
C PRO A 89 4.08 -10.88 4.32
N ALA A 90 3.01 -11.69 4.39
CA ALA A 90 1.70 -11.34 3.83
C ALA A 90 1.10 -10.08 4.47
N VAL A 91 1.29 -9.90 5.79
CA VAL A 91 0.81 -8.72 6.52
C VAL A 91 1.62 -7.49 6.10
N ARG A 92 2.94 -7.62 5.97
CA ARG A 92 3.79 -6.51 5.51
C ARG A 92 3.47 -6.10 4.08
N LEU A 93 3.18 -7.06 3.20
CA LEU A 93 2.75 -6.80 1.83
C LEU A 93 1.41 -6.03 1.81
N ALA A 94 0.45 -6.45 2.63
CA ALA A 94 -0.82 -5.74 2.79
C ALA A 94 -0.61 -4.32 3.35
N ALA A 95 0.34 -4.15 4.27
CA ALA A 95 0.71 -2.85 4.81
C ALA A 95 1.30 -1.92 3.76
N ILE A 96 2.23 -2.40 2.93
CA ILE A 96 2.79 -1.61 1.83
C ILE A 96 1.68 -1.15 0.87
N ARG A 97 0.73 -2.02 0.55
CA ARG A 97 -0.44 -1.68 -0.28
C ARG A 97 -1.35 -0.63 0.38
N ALA A 98 -1.61 -0.75 1.68
CA ALA A 98 -2.37 0.26 2.43
C ALA A 98 -1.65 1.61 2.45
N LEU A 99 -0.34 1.63 2.65
CA LEU A 99 0.48 2.84 2.58
C LEU A 99 0.40 3.49 1.20
N GLY A 100 0.45 2.72 0.10
CA GLY A 100 0.23 3.25 -1.26
C GLY A 100 -1.17 3.84 -1.46
N ALA A 101 -2.20 3.11 -1.03
CA ALA A 101 -3.60 3.53 -1.13
C ALA A 101 -3.92 4.79 -0.30
N SER A 102 -3.09 5.12 0.70
CA SER A 102 -3.20 6.38 1.43
C SER A 102 -3.01 7.60 0.54
N ARG A 103 -2.20 7.48 -0.53
CA ARG A 103 -1.70 8.58 -1.38
C ARG A 103 -1.05 9.72 -0.60
N ARG A 104 -0.51 9.43 0.59
CA ARG A 104 0.11 10.40 1.49
C ARG A 104 1.62 10.35 1.42
N ARG A 105 2.27 11.50 1.25
CA ARG A 105 3.75 11.59 1.11
C ARG A 105 4.49 11.21 2.39
N GLU A 106 3.80 11.25 3.53
CA GLU A 106 4.32 10.93 4.85
C GLU A 106 4.76 9.46 4.96
N VAL A 107 4.32 8.59 4.05
CA VAL A 107 4.66 7.15 4.03
C VAL A 107 5.93 6.85 3.23
N LEU A 108 6.49 7.81 2.50
CA LEU A 108 7.65 7.60 1.62
C LEU A 108 8.86 6.98 2.34
N PRO A 109 9.21 7.35 3.58
CA PRO A 109 10.31 6.68 4.29
C PRO A 109 10.09 5.18 4.49
N LEU A 110 8.84 4.76 4.74
CA LEU A 110 8.50 3.34 4.93
C LEU A 110 8.54 2.57 3.61
N LEU A 111 8.08 3.18 2.52
CA LEU A 111 8.19 2.58 1.19
C LEU A 111 9.66 2.49 0.74
N ALA A 112 10.47 3.52 1.00
CA ALA A 112 11.91 3.49 0.74
C ALA A 112 12.60 2.34 1.51
N GLN A 113 12.21 2.08 2.76
CA GLN A 113 12.69 0.91 3.51
C GLN A 113 12.23 -0.41 2.88
N ALA A 114 10.97 -0.53 2.47
CA ALA A 114 10.44 -1.73 1.81
C ALA A 114 11.19 -2.05 0.51
N LEU A 115 11.60 -1.04 -0.25
CA LEU A 115 12.46 -1.21 -1.42
C LEU A 115 13.84 -1.81 -1.08
N GLN A 116 14.37 -1.67 0.13
CA GLN A 116 15.69 -2.19 0.49
C GLN A 116 15.66 -3.63 1.01
N ARG A 117 14.47 -4.22 1.18
CA ARG A 117 14.32 -5.57 1.72
C ARG A 117 14.65 -6.63 0.66
N PRO A 118 15.06 -7.84 1.07
CA PRO A 118 15.42 -8.90 0.13
C PRO A 118 14.20 -9.52 -0.60
N ALA A 119 12.98 -9.29 -0.11
CA ALA A 119 11.78 -9.88 -0.69
C ALA A 119 11.34 -9.13 -1.96
N ALA A 120 11.44 -9.79 -3.12
CA ALA A 120 11.06 -9.22 -4.41
C ALA A 120 9.60 -8.71 -4.44
N ASP A 121 8.67 -9.43 -3.80
CA ASP A 121 7.26 -9.03 -3.73
C ASP A 121 7.06 -7.73 -2.94
N GLU A 122 7.81 -7.53 -1.85
CA GLU A 122 7.76 -6.27 -1.07
C GLU A 122 8.35 -5.10 -1.87
N GLN A 123 9.42 -5.33 -2.63
CA GLN A 123 10.00 -4.32 -3.52
C GLN A 123 9.02 -3.92 -4.63
N LEU A 124 8.39 -4.89 -5.29
CA LEU A 124 7.39 -4.65 -6.34
C LEU A 124 6.20 -3.88 -5.79
N ALA A 125 5.60 -4.34 -4.70
CA ALA A 125 4.47 -3.65 -4.07
C ALA A 125 4.85 -2.24 -3.61
N SER A 126 6.07 -2.03 -3.12
CA SER A 126 6.52 -0.70 -2.75
C SER A 126 6.73 0.20 -3.95
N THR A 127 7.16 -0.34 -5.09
CA THR A 127 7.32 0.40 -6.34
C THR A 127 5.96 0.84 -6.89
N GLU A 128 4.98 -0.05 -6.87
CA GLU A 128 3.59 0.26 -7.22
C GLU A 128 3.00 1.32 -6.28
N ALA A 129 3.19 1.17 -4.96
CA ALA A 129 2.73 2.13 -3.96
C ALA A 129 3.32 3.53 -4.16
N LEU A 130 4.60 3.63 -4.55
CA LEU A 130 5.24 4.91 -4.89
C LEU A 130 4.59 5.58 -6.12
N GLY A 131 4.15 4.81 -7.12
CA GLY A 131 3.40 5.32 -8.26
C GLY A 131 2.04 5.93 -7.88
N GLN A 132 1.38 5.38 -6.85
CA GLN A 132 0.05 5.83 -6.38
C GLN A 132 0.09 7.15 -5.57
N ILE A 133 1.22 7.52 -4.99
CA ILE A 133 1.33 8.69 -4.11
C ILE A 133 1.34 10.01 -4.89
N HIS A 134 1.68 9.99 -6.18
CA HIS A 134 1.70 11.18 -7.05
C HIS A 134 2.48 12.39 -6.49
N ALA A 135 3.52 12.14 -5.69
CA ALA A 135 4.36 13.18 -5.10
C ALA A 135 5.71 13.29 -5.82
N ARG A 136 6.27 14.49 -5.96
CA ARG A 136 7.58 14.72 -6.62
C ARG A 136 8.70 13.90 -5.98
N GLU A 137 8.62 13.70 -4.68
CA GLU A 137 9.56 12.96 -3.86
C GLU A 137 9.61 11.46 -4.21
N THR A 138 8.62 10.91 -4.94
CA THR A 138 8.65 9.51 -5.41
C THR A 138 9.57 9.32 -6.61
N VAL A 139 9.77 10.35 -7.43
CA VAL A 139 10.60 10.29 -8.65
C VAL A 139 12.03 9.80 -8.37
N PRO A 140 12.81 10.40 -7.45
CA PRO A 140 14.16 9.92 -7.18
C PRO A 140 14.19 8.49 -6.61
N LEU A 141 13.16 8.08 -5.84
CA LEU A 141 13.06 6.71 -5.33
C LEU A 141 12.85 5.69 -6.45
N LEU A 142 12.03 6.04 -7.45
CA LEU A 142 11.75 5.19 -8.62
C LEU A 142 12.93 5.15 -9.59
N VAL A 143 13.56 6.30 -9.87
CA VAL A 143 14.76 6.38 -10.73
C VAL A 143 15.92 5.57 -10.15
N GLY A 144 16.11 5.60 -8.83
CA GLY A 144 17.15 4.80 -8.17
C GLY A 144 16.98 3.28 -8.30
N LEU A 145 15.85 2.78 -8.82
CA LEU A 145 15.64 1.35 -9.08
C LEU A 145 16.38 0.85 -10.33
N PHE A 146 16.74 1.75 -11.24
CA PHE A 146 17.46 1.39 -12.47
C PHE A 146 18.96 1.11 -12.24
N ASP A 147 19.53 1.68 -11.18
CA ASP A 147 20.94 1.54 -10.78
C ASP A 147 21.25 0.27 -9.97
N ARG A 148 20.24 -0.55 -9.66
CA ARG A 148 20.42 -1.67 -8.72
C ARG A 148 21.13 -2.86 -9.34
N THR A 149 22.35 -3.11 -8.85
CA THR A 149 23.24 -4.21 -9.28
C THR A 149 23.09 -5.50 -8.46
N ARG A 150 22.39 -5.46 -7.32
CA ARG A 150 22.32 -6.58 -6.34
C ARG A 150 21.20 -7.60 -6.59
N LEU A 151 20.28 -7.34 -7.52
CA LEU A 151 19.15 -8.23 -7.82
C LEU A 151 19.50 -9.25 -8.90
N MET A 152 18.86 -10.42 -8.86
CA MET A 152 18.94 -11.37 -9.98
C MET A 152 18.39 -10.71 -11.26
N ARG A 153 18.94 -11.06 -12.43
CA ARG A 153 18.58 -10.42 -13.71
C ARG A 153 17.07 -10.38 -13.98
N LYS A 154 16.34 -11.46 -13.66
CA LYS A 154 14.88 -11.55 -13.86
C LYS A 154 14.11 -10.63 -12.90
N GLU A 155 14.47 -10.61 -11.62
CA GLU A 155 13.85 -9.76 -10.60
C GLU A 155 14.12 -8.28 -10.88
N ARG A 156 15.34 -7.96 -11.32
CA ARG A 156 15.73 -6.62 -11.76
C ARG A 156 14.84 -6.14 -12.90
N GLY A 157 14.60 -6.96 -13.92
CA GLY A 157 13.73 -6.60 -15.04
C GLY A 157 12.30 -6.31 -14.59
N ALA A 158 11.70 -7.17 -13.76
CA ALA A 158 10.35 -6.94 -13.23
C ALA A 158 10.27 -5.62 -12.42
N LEU A 159 11.27 -5.36 -11.57
CA LEU A 159 11.32 -4.15 -10.75
C LEU A 159 11.51 -2.88 -11.58
N GLN A 160 12.41 -2.90 -12.58
CA GLN A 160 12.64 -1.79 -13.50
C GLN A 160 11.40 -1.48 -14.34
N GLN A 161 10.70 -2.52 -14.81
CA GLN A 161 9.44 -2.34 -15.55
C GLN A 161 8.34 -1.75 -14.64
N ALA A 162 8.23 -2.20 -13.39
CA ALA A 162 7.31 -1.61 -12.42
C ALA A 162 7.66 -0.14 -12.14
N ALA A 163 8.95 0.19 -12.02
CA ALA A 163 9.43 1.56 -11.80
C ALA A 163 9.11 2.46 -13.00
N ALA A 164 9.31 1.97 -14.23
CA ALA A 164 8.94 2.69 -15.45
C ALA A 164 7.43 2.97 -15.52
N ARG A 165 6.60 1.97 -15.18
CA ARG A 165 5.13 2.15 -15.11
C ARG A 165 4.73 3.16 -14.04
N ALA A 166 5.36 3.09 -12.86
CA ALA A 166 5.09 4.03 -11.78
C ALA A 166 5.46 5.47 -12.20
N LEU A 167 6.61 5.69 -12.84
CA LEU A 167 7.01 6.98 -13.39
C LEU A 167 6.05 7.49 -14.47
N ALA A 168 5.52 6.60 -15.31
CA ALA A 168 4.53 6.93 -16.34
C ALA A 168 3.15 7.32 -15.76
N GLN A 169 2.82 6.89 -14.54
CA GLN A 169 1.58 7.27 -13.85
C GLN A 169 1.67 8.62 -13.11
N LEU A 170 2.89 9.14 -12.92
CA LEU A 170 3.09 10.44 -12.28
C LEU A 170 2.87 11.58 -13.28
N PRO A 171 2.53 12.80 -12.81
CA PRO A 171 2.44 13.97 -13.67
C PRO A 171 3.72 14.18 -14.49
N ARG A 172 3.54 14.43 -15.79
CA ARG A 172 4.63 14.51 -16.79
C ARG A 172 5.67 15.57 -16.42
N GLU A 173 5.26 16.65 -15.78
CA GLU A 173 6.11 17.75 -15.33
C GLU A 173 7.14 17.29 -14.28
N LEU A 174 6.88 16.18 -13.60
CA LEU A 174 7.78 15.59 -12.60
C LEU A 174 8.71 14.53 -13.21
N THR A 175 8.29 13.87 -14.29
CA THR A 175 8.96 12.66 -14.81
C THR A 175 9.53 12.79 -16.20
N LYS A 176 9.30 13.90 -16.92
CA LYS A 176 9.74 14.10 -18.31
C LYS A 176 11.21 13.71 -18.53
N ASP A 177 12.13 14.23 -17.72
CA ASP A 177 13.56 13.99 -17.91
C ASP A 177 13.91 12.51 -17.69
N ALA A 178 13.34 11.89 -16.65
CA ALA A 178 13.50 10.47 -16.38
C ALA A 178 12.94 9.61 -17.52
N LEU A 179 11.74 9.93 -18.02
CA LEU A 179 11.11 9.20 -19.13
C LEU A 179 11.90 9.35 -20.44
N VAL A 180 12.48 10.52 -20.73
CA VAL A 180 13.34 10.72 -21.91
C VAL A 180 14.57 9.82 -21.86
N GLN A 181 15.18 9.68 -20.68
CA GLN A 181 16.30 8.75 -20.49
C GLN A 181 15.85 7.29 -20.65
N LEU A 182 14.73 6.92 -20.02
CA LEU A 182 14.19 5.56 -20.08
C LEU A 182 13.72 5.17 -21.50
N ALA A 183 13.31 6.12 -22.34
CA ALA A 183 12.99 5.87 -23.74
C ALA A 183 14.19 5.38 -24.57
N GLN A 184 15.40 5.45 -24.03
CA GLN A 184 16.63 4.93 -24.62
C GLN A 184 17.16 3.69 -23.87
N ASP A 185 16.40 3.14 -22.92
CA ASP A 185 16.79 1.96 -22.15
C ASP A 185 17.00 0.73 -23.05
N LYS A 186 17.90 -0.16 -22.64
CA LYS A 186 18.21 -1.41 -23.34
C LYS A 186 17.12 -2.45 -23.18
N ASP A 187 16.35 -2.41 -22.08
CA ASP A 187 15.14 -3.23 -21.94
C ASP A 187 14.03 -2.63 -22.82
N PRO A 188 13.59 -3.34 -23.87
CA PRO A 188 12.57 -2.84 -24.80
C PRO A 188 11.23 -2.57 -24.11
N THR A 189 10.92 -3.26 -23.01
CA THR A 189 9.69 -3.04 -22.25
C THR A 189 9.75 -1.71 -21.50
N VAL A 190 10.88 -1.42 -20.85
CA VAL A 190 11.12 -0.13 -20.16
C VAL A 190 11.07 1.02 -21.16
N ALA A 191 11.78 0.87 -22.28
CA ALA A 191 11.79 1.89 -23.32
C ALA A 191 10.41 2.10 -23.97
N GLY A 192 9.64 1.02 -24.17
CA GLY A 192 8.26 1.10 -24.66
C GLY A 192 7.35 1.90 -23.73
N ILE A 193 7.33 1.55 -22.43
CA ILE A 193 6.54 2.27 -21.42
C ILE A 193 6.86 3.76 -21.41
N ALA A 194 8.15 4.11 -21.48
CA ALA A 194 8.58 5.50 -21.44
C ALA A 194 8.19 6.27 -22.70
N ARG A 195 8.30 5.66 -23.89
CA ARG A 195 7.87 6.28 -25.16
C ARG A 195 6.37 6.50 -25.20
N ASP A 196 5.59 5.50 -24.77
CA ASP A 196 4.13 5.60 -24.69
C ASP A 196 3.72 6.75 -23.76
N ALA A 197 4.36 6.87 -22.59
CA ALA A 197 4.11 7.95 -21.64
C ALA A 197 4.53 9.34 -22.16
N LEU A 198 5.50 9.43 -23.07
CA LEU A 198 5.93 10.70 -23.69
C LEU A 198 5.10 11.09 -24.92
N GLY A 199 4.45 10.10 -25.57
CA GLY A 199 3.58 10.31 -26.73
C GLY A 199 2.16 10.74 -26.37
N ASN A 200 1.71 10.40 -25.15
CA ASN A 200 0.46 10.88 -24.54
C ASN A 200 0.63 12.25 -23.86
#